data_AF-W4VNL3-F1
#
_entry.id   AF-W4VNL3-F1
#
_cell.length_a   1.000
_cell.length_b   1.000
_cell.length_c   1.000
_cell.angle_alpha   90.00
_cell.angle_beta   90.00
_cell.angle_gamma   90.00
#
_symmetry.space_group_name_H-M   'P 1'
#
loop_
_entity.id
_entity.type
_entity.pdbx_description
1 polymer ?
#
loop_
_entity_poly.entity_id
_entity_poly.type
_entity_poly.pdbx_seq_one_letter_code
_entity_poly.pdbx_strand_id
1 'polypeptide(L)'
;MSLAVYEETGKDIAQAYKEQNKPKIEKETSYILSQLVMMFMSVFSDRIKSVYVNMQQLHFNEIFITSEENRTALLKWLEQLVKIDHPYTDNYEFGKLKVDFEQWYYQIGGREITFDYHQSYLLKPSEAAEQLEVSTVTLNKYVKQGFEYINNSSHHRIPKHMIPLWHDTYMPLKYKRCINKRSYGIKNRKSACRKLWKNY
;
A
#
# COMPACT_ATOMS: atom_id res chain seq x y z
N MET A 1 11.44 -5.28 15.66
CA MET A 1 12.81 -4.85 15.34
C MET A 1 13.53 -4.53 16.64
N SER A 2 14.83 -4.83 16.81
CA SER A 2 15.53 -4.42 18.03
C SER A 2 15.86 -2.92 17.99
N LEU A 3 15.99 -2.30 19.17
CA LEU A 3 16.34 -0.88 19.27
C LEU A 3 17.67 -0.55 18.57
N ALA A 4 18.66 -1.43 18.70
CA ALA A 4 19.94 -1.27 18.02
C ALA A 4 19.82 -1.26 16.48
N VAL A 5 18.98 -2.15 15.92
CA VAL A 5 18.73 -2.17 14.46
C VAL A 5 17.99 -0.90 14.04
N TYR A 6 17.01 -0.44 14.83
CA TYR A 6 16.29 0.80 14.56
C TYR A 6 17.22 2.02 14.50
N GLU A 7 18.06 2.20 15.52
CA GLU A 7 18.98 3.33 15.60
C GLU A 7 20.01 3.31 14.46
N GLU A 8 20.55 2.12 14.15
CA GLU A 8 21.54 1.96 13.10
C GLU A 8 20.93 2.21 11.71
N THR A 9 19.76 1.65 11.41
CA THR A 9 19.05 1.92 10.16
C THR A 9 18.72 3.41 10.01
N GLY A 10 18.35 4.09 11.11
CA GLY A 10 18.12 5.54 11.11
C GLY A 10 19.37 6.34 10.74
N LYS A 11 20.53 5.98 11.30
CA LYS A 11 21.83 6.60 10.96
C LYS A 11 22.21 6.31 9.51
N ASP A 12 22.01 5.07 9.05
CA ASP A 12 22.34 4.66 7.69
C ASP A 12 21.51 5.43 6.65
N ILE A 13 20.22 5.62 6.88
CA ILE A 13 19.35 6.47 6.04
C ILE A 13 19.88 7.90 6.05
N ALA A 14 20.12 8.49 7.23
CA ALA A 14 20.58 9.88 7.32
C ALA A 14 21.90 10.09 6.57
N GLN A 15 22.86 9.17 6.72
CA GLN A 15 24.14 9.23 6.03
C GLN A 15 24.00 9.05 4.52
N ALA A 16 23.16 8.11 4.06
CA ALA A 16 22.95 7.85 2.64
C ALA A 16 22.42 9.08 1.90
N TYR A 17 21.48 9.82 2.51
CA TYR A 17 20.97 11.07 1.92
C TYR A 17 21.98 12.22 2.01
N LYS A 18 22.75 12.31 3.10
CA LYS A 18 23.81 13.31 3.24
C LYS A 18 24.90 13.15 2.16
N GLU A 19 25.28 11.92 1.87
CA GLU A 19 26.27 11.57 0.84
C GLU A 19 25.68 11.52 -0.57
N GLN A 20 24.35 11.64 -0.73
CA GLN A 20 23.63 11.36 -1.97
C GLN A 20 23.98 9.98 -2.56
N ASN A 21 24.24 9.01 -1.68
CA ASN A 21 24.64 7.65 -2.04
C ASN A 21 23.41 6.84 -2.44
N LYS A 22 23.04 6.98 -3.72
CA LYS A 22 21.84 6.33 -4.29
C LYS A 22 21.77 4.82 -4.04
N PRO A 23 22.82 4.00 -4.29
CA PRO A 23 22.76 2.57 -4.00
C PRO A 23 22.41 2.26 -2.54
N LYS A 24 22.93 3.07 -1.60
CA LYS A 24 22.60 2.91 -0.18
C LYS A 24 21.14 3.31 0.11
N ILE A 25 20.64 4.38 -0.50
CA ILE A 25 19.22 4.78 -0.38
C ILE A 25 18.28 3.68 -0.91
N GLU A 26 18.58 3.09 -2.06
CA GLU A 26 17.80 2.00 -2.66
C GLU A 26 17.81 0.74 -1.78
N LYS A 27 18.97 0.41 -1.20
CA LYS A 27 19.12 -0.70 -0.25
C LYS A 27 18.24 -0.49 0.98
N GLU A 28 18.35 0.67 1.64
CA GLU A 28 17.55 0.96 2.84
C GLU A 28 16.04 1.04 2.52
N THR A 29 15.67 1.54 1.33
CA THR A 29 14.28 1.53 0.87
C THR A 29 13.76 0.11 0.69
N SER A 30 14.55 -0.76 0.07
CA SER A 30 14.19 -2.18 -0.12
C SER A 30 14.06 -2.91 1.22
N TYR A 31 14.98 -2.64 2.15
CA TYR A 31 14.95 -3.19 3.49
C TYR A 31 13.66 -2.81 4.23
N ILE A 32 13.34 -1.51 4.30
CA ILE A 32 12.11 -1.02 4.94
C ILE A 32 10.86 -1.59 4.26
N LEU A 33 10.83 -1.65 2.93
CA LEU A 33 9.73 -2.25 2.19
C LEU A 33 9.51 -3.73 2.58
N SER A 34 10.58 -4.52 2.63
CA SER A 34 10.50 -5.92 3.08
C SER A 34 10.05 -6.06 4.53
N GLN A 35 10.54 -5.21 5.43
CA GLN A 35 10.11 -5.21 6.84
C GLN A 35 8.63 -4.88 6.97
N LEU A 36 8.12 -3.91 6.20
CA LEU A 36 6.70 -3.56 6.20
C LEU A 36 5.84 -4.71 5.69
N VAL A 37 6.24 -5.39 4.61
CA VAL A 37 5.53 -6.57 4.11
C VAL A 37 5.45 -7.67 5.18
N MET A 38 6.56 -7.95 5.86
CA MET A 38 6.59 -8.93 6.95
C MET A 38 5.72 -8.51 8.12
N MET A 39 5.78 -7.23 8.51
CA MET A 39 4.94 -6.66 9.56
C MET A 39 3.45 -6.78 9.23
N PHE A 40 3.06 -6.50 7.99
CA PHE A 40 1.66 -6.64 7.58
C PHE A 40 1.16 -8.08 7.72
N MET A 41 1.99 -9.07 7.35
CA MET A 41 1.64 -10.48 7.45
C MET A 41 1.64 -10.99 8.90
N SER A 42 2.50 -10.47 9.78
CA SER A 42 2.58 -10.92 11.17
C SER A 42 1.52 -10.28 12.05
N VAL A 43 1.44 -8.94 12.05
CA VAL A 43 0.59 -8.15 12.95
C VAL A 43 -0.88 -8.29 12.59
N PHE A 44 -1.22 -8.40 11.31
CA PHE A 44 -2.59 -8.50 10.82
C PHE A 44 -2.91 -9.88 10.25
N SER A 45 -2.30 -10.92 10.82
CA SER A 45 -2.47 -12.32 10.38
C SER A 45 -3.92 -12.83 10.50
N ASP A 46 -4.76 -12.20 11.33
CA ASP A 46 -6.20 -12.46 11.40
C ASP A 46 -6.99 -11.92 10.19
N ARG A 47 -6.40 -10.97 9.45
CA ARG A 47 -7.03 -10.23 8.33
C ARG A 47 -6.42 -10.59 6.99
N ILE A 48 -5.08 -10.59 6.94
CA ILE A 48 -4.26 -10.79 5.75
C ILE A 48 -3.75 -12.23 5.74
N LYS A 49 -4.06 -12.94 4.67
CA LYS A 49 -3.50 -14.27 4.39
C LYS A 49 -2.12 -14.17 3.74
N SER A 50 -1.94 -13.23 2.82
CA SER A 50 -0.63 -12.99 2.20
C SER A 50 -0.55 -11.59 1.59
N VAL A 51 0.68 -11.08 1.45
CA VAL A 51 0.96 -9.84 0.72
C VAL A 51 1.91 -10.18 -0.41
N TYR A 52 1.50 -9.91 -1.65
CA TYR A 52 2.32 -10.08 -2.83
C TYR A 52 2.86 -8.73 -3.28
N VAL A 53 4.19 -8.59 -3.28
CA VAL A 53 4.92 -7.45 -3.84
C VAL A 53 5.95 -7.99 -4.82
N ASN A 54 5.92 -7.50 -6.05
CA ASN A 54 6.95 -7.85 -7.03
C ASN A 54 8.20 -6.98 -6.79
N MET A 55 9.13 -7.51 -5.99
CA MET A 55 10.38 -6.82 -5.65
C MET A 55 11.40 -6.89 -6.80
N GLN A 56 11.35 -7.95 -7.62
CA GLN A 56 12.31 -8.19 -8.70
C GLN A 56 12.11 -7.23 -9.90
N GLN A 57 10.89 -6.71 -10.07
CA GLN A 57 10.57 -5.72 -11.11
C GLN A 57 10.43 -4.30 -10.55
N LEU A 58 10.90 -4.07 -9.32
CA LEU A 58 10.88 -2.75 -8.71
C LEU A 58 11.96 -1.88 -9.35
N HIS A 59 11.54 -1.04 -10.30
CA HIS A 59 12.38 0.01 -10.85
C HIS A 59 12.11 1.28 -10.06
N PHE A 60 13.10 1.72 -9.27
CA PHE A 60 12.94 2.89 -8.44
C PHE A 60 12.67 4.15 -9.28
N ASN A 61 11.75 4.97 -8.79
CA ASN A 61 11.53 6.30 -9.33
C ASN A 61 12.66 7.21 -8.84
N GLU A 62 13.66 7.44 -9.69
CA GLU A 62 14.85 8.26 -9.42
C GLU A 62 14.56 9.61 -8.76
N ILE A 63 13.54 10.30 -9.24
CA ILE A 63 13.18 11.63 -8.76
C ILE A 63 12.66 11.55 -7.33
N PHE A 64 11.86 10.52 -7.02
CA PHE A 64 11.28 10.37 -5.69
C PHE A 64 12.27 9.71 -4.72
N ILE A 65 12.99 8.68 -5.14
CA ILE A 65 13.85 7.89 -4.25
C ILE A 65 14.94 8.74 -3.59
N THR A 66 15.45 9.74 -4.31
CA THR A 66 16.49 10.66 -3.84
C THR A 66 15.95 11.93 -3.17
N SER A 67 14.63 12.07 -3.06
CA SER A 67 13.99 13.28 -2.56
C SER A 67 13.86 13.31 -1.04
N GLU A 68 13.77 14.51 -0.47
CA GLU A 68 13.56 14.68 0.97
C GLU A 68 12.20 14.10 1.42
N GLU A 69 11.21 14.04 0.52
CA GLU A 69 9.94 13.39 0.77
C GLU A 69 10.11 11.88 1.01
N ASN A 70 10.96 11.19 0.24
CA ASN A 70 11.24 9.77 0.50
C ASN A 70 12.06 9.57 1.77
N ARG A 71 13.02 10.46 2.06
CA ARG A 71 13.76 10.42 3.34
C ARG A 71 12.81 10.50 4.54
N THR A 72 11.90 11.47 4.51
CA THR A 72 10.88 11.65 5.56
C THR A 72 9.98 10.42 5.65
N ALA A 73 9.57 9.85 4.52
CA ALA A 73 8.76 8.64 4.49
C ALA A 73 9.50 7.42 5.09
N LEU A 74 10.78 7.23 4.78
CA LEU A 74 11.59 6.14 5.33
C LEU A 74 11.72 6.23 6.85
N LEU A 75 12.01 7.42 7.38
CA LEU A 75 12.11 7.63 8.82
C LEU A 75 10.77 7.42 9.52
N LYS A 76 9.66 7.88 8.91
CA LYS A 76 8.31 7.61 9.41
C LYS A 76 8.03 6.10 9.44
N TRP A 77 8.34 5.37 8.37
CA TRP A 77 8.12 3.91 8.33
C TRP A 77 8.99 3.15 9.31
N LEU A 78 10.25 3.55 9.46
CA LEU A 78 11.16 2.99 10.45
C LEU A 78 10.61 3.17 11.87
N GLU A 79 10.08 4.35 12.19
CA GLU A 79 9.41 4.62 13.46
C GLU A 79 8.16 3.75 13.65
N GLN A 80 7.34 3.58 12.60
CA GLN A 80 6.18 2.69 12.64
C GLN A 80 6.59 1.23 12.92
N LEU A 81 7.66 0.73 12.32
CA LEU A 81 8.15 -0.65 12.54
C LEU A 81 8.53 -0.96 14.00
N VAL A 82 8.76 0.07 14.83
CA VAL A 82 9.04 -0.08 16.27
C VAL A 82 7.79 0.16 17.11
N LYS A 83 6.90 1.06 16.70
CA LYS A 83 5.68 1.40 17.45
C LYS A 83 4.57 0.34 17.35
N ILE A 84 4.59 -0.46 16.30
CA ILE A 84 3.58 -1.50 16.08
C ILE A 84 3.92 -2.71 16.96
N ASP A 85 3.60 -2.60 18.25
CA ASP A 85 3.85 -3.65 19.24
C ASP A 85 2.53 -4.27 19.76
N HIS A 86 1.38 -3.79 19.28
CA HIS A 86 0.06 -4.29 19.68
C HIS A 86 -0.76 -4.63 18.43
N PRO A 87 -1.59 -5.70 18.48
CA PRO A 87 -2.53 -5.96 17.41
C PRO A 87 -3.48 -4.78 17.35
N TYR A 88 -3.39 -3.99 16.27
CA TYR A 88 -4.41 -3.00 15.96
C TYR A 88 -5.72 -3.75 15.83
N THR A 89 -6.54 -3.72 16.89
CA THR A 89 -7.89 -4.28 16.86
C THR A 89 -8.79 -3.44 15.94
N ASP A 90 -8.41 -2.19 15.66
CA ASP A 90 -9.17 -1.29 14.81
C ASP A 90 -8.97 -1.56 13.31
N ASN A 91 -10.08 -1.67 12.59
CA ASN A 91 -10.12 -1.78 11.13
C ASN A 91 -9.75 -0.45 10.46
N TYR A 92 -10.04 0.69 11.09
CA TYR A 92 -9.71 2.02 10.56
C TYR A 92 -8.20 2.23 10.49
N GLU A 93 -7.49 2.02 11.59
CA GLU A 93 -6.02 2.20 11.64
C GLU A 93 -5.29 1.24 10.69
N PHE A 94 -5.73 -0.02 10.60
CA PHE A 94 -5.22 -0.94 9.59
C PHE A 94 -5.45 -0.42 8.16
N GLY A 95 -6.67 0.02 7.86
CA GLY A 95 -7.02 0.56 6.55
C GLY A 95 -6.16 1.76 6.18
N LYS A 96 -5.95 2.68 7.12
CA LYS A 96 -5.10 3.86 6.94
C LYS A 96 -3.64 3.48 6.70
N LEU A 97 -3.10 2.55 7.48
CA LEU A 97 -1.74 2.06 7.33
C LEU A 97 -1.53 1.38 5.97
N LYS A 98 -2.50 0.55 5.54
CA LYS A 98 -2.49 -0.08 4.21
C LYS A 98 -2.45 0.96 3.10
N VAL A 99 -3.32 1.98 3.16
CA VAL A 99 -3.37 3.03 2.14
C VAL A 99 -2.09 3.85 2.10
N ASP A 100 -1.55 4.22 3.26
CA ASP A 100 -0.26 4.92 3.36
C ASP A 100 0.86 4.10 2.72
N PHE A 101 0.87 2.79 2.98
CA PHE A 101 1.86 1.87 2.44
C PHE A 101 1.74 1.69 0.94
N GLU A 102 0.54 1.42 0.42
CA GLU A 102 0.30 1.31 -1.03
C GLU A 102 0.68 2.62 -1.75
N GLN A 103 0.32 3.77 -1.16
CA GLN A 103 0.69 5.07 -1.72
C GLN A 103 2.21 5.22 -1.83
N TRP A 104 2.93 4.95 -0.74
CA TRP A 104 4.38 5.04 -0.71
C TRP A 104 5.02 4.06 -1.68
N TYR A 105 4.55 2.80 -1.73
CA TYR A 105 4.99 1.78 -2.68
C TYR A 105 4.87 2.26 -4.13
N TYR A 106 3.75 2.89 -4.51
CA TYR A 106 3.61 3.45 -5.86
C TYR A 106 4.48 4.68 -6.11
N GLN A 107 4.82 5.47 -5.08
CA GLN A 107 5.71 6.63 -5.22
C GLN A 107 7.16 6.22 -5.47
N ILE A 108 7.65 5.20 -4.76
CA ILE A 108 9.01 4.67 -4.93
C ILE A 108 9.22 3.95 -6.27
N GLY A 109 8.16 3.69 -7.05
CA GLY A 109 8.25 3.04 -8.37
C GLY A 109 7.62 1.64 -8.42
N GLY A 110 6.96 1.23 -7.34
CA GLY A 110 6.16 0.02 -7.27
C GLY A 110 5.01 0.04 -8.29
N ARG A 111 4.60 -1.15 -8.74
CA ARG A 111 3.60 -1.30 -9.81
C ARG A 111 2.45 -2.18 -9.42
N GLU A 112 2.73 -3.27 -8.70
CA GLU A 112 1.74 -4.25 -8.32
C GLU A 112 2.01 -4.72 -6.90
N ILE A 113 1.03 -4.40 -6.05
CA ILE A 113 0.92 -4.91 -4.70
C ILE A 113 -0.48 -5.49 -4.55
N THR A 114 -0.58 -6.67 -3.95
CA THR A 114 -1.85 -7.35 -3.72
C THR A 114 -1.89 -7.85 -2.27
N PHE A 115 -3.00 -7.56 -1.60
CA PHE A 115 -3.32 -8.11 -0.29
C PHE A 115 -4.36 -9.22 -0.48
N ASP A 116 -4.02 -10.44 -0.14
CA ASP A 116 -4.96 -11.55 -0.03
C ASP A 116 -5.49 -11.59 1.40
N TYR A 117 -6.82 -11.63 1.55
CA TYR A 117 -7.48 -11.53 2.86
C TYR A 117 -8.13 -12.85 3.25
N HIS A 118 -8.24 -13.09 4.56
CA HIS A 118 -9.06 -14.17 5.08
C HIS A 118 -10.54 -13.94 4.76
N GLN A 119 -11.26 -15.01 4.40
CA GLN A 119 -12.70 -14.91 4.11
C GLN A 119 -13.50 -14.36 5.31
N SER A 120 -13.05 -14.63 6.53
CA SER A 120 -13.63 -14.08 7.77
C SER A 120 -13.52 -12.55 7.88
N TYR A 121 -12.60 -11.94 7.14
CA TYR A 121 -12.38 -10.50 7.08
C TYR A 121 -13.14 -9.82 5.93
N LEU A 122 -13.87 -10.60 5.13
CA LEU A 122 -14.58 -10.13 3.95
C LEU A 122 -16.09 -10.10 4.17
N LEU A 123 -16.71 -8.99 3.77
CA LEU A 123 -18.15 -8.77 3.80
C LEU A 123 -18.77 -9.01 2.42
N LYS A 124 -20.03 -9.42 2.40
CA LYS A 124 -20.86 -9.37 1.20
C LYS A 124 -21.23 -7.92 0.87
N PRO A 125 -21.51 -7.60 -0.41
CA PRO A 125 -21.98 -6.26 -0.79
C PRO A 125 -23.23 -5.79 -0.04
N SER A 126 -24.16 -6.70 0.29
CA SER A 126 -25.35 -6.37 1.09
C SER A 126 -24.99 -5.96 2.51
N GLU A 127 -24.11 -6.70 3.17
CA GLU A 127 -23.64 -6.43 4.54
C GLU A 127 -22.86 -5.11 4.61
N ALA A 128 -22.03 -4.83 3.60
CA ALA A 128 -21.30 -3.58 3.50
C ALA A 128 -22.22 -2.38 3.25
N ALA A 129 -23.26 -2.54 2.41
CA ALA A 129 -24.24 -1.49 2.15
C ALA A 129 -25.05 -1.15 3.41
N GLU A 130 -25.45 -2.17 4.16
CA GLU A 130 -26.13 -2.03 5.45
C GLU A 130 -25.25 -1.30 6.47
N GLN A 131 -23.99 -1.71 6.65
CA GLN A 131 -23.07 -1.06 7.59
C GLN A 131 -22.72 0.39 7.22
N LEU A 132 -22.74 0.73 5.92
CA LEU A 132 -22.53 2.10 5.44
C LEU A 132 -23.82 2.93 5.44
N GLU A 133 -24.97 2.34 5.77
CA GLU A 133 -26.30 2.95 5.69
C GLU A 133 -26.63 3.51 4.29
N VAL A 134 -26.24 2.80 3.24
CA VAL A 134 -26.46 3.20 1.84
C VAL A 134 -27.14 2.11 1.02
N SER A 135 -27.75 2.50 -0.10
CA SER A 135 -28.24 1.53 -1.07
C SER A 135 -27.10 0.76 -1.75
N THR A 136 -27.39 -0.46 -2.22
CA THR A 136 -26.47 -1.25 -3.06
C THR A 136 -26.07 -0.51 -4.36
N VAL A 137 -26.96 0.34 -4.89
CA VAL A 137 -26.66 1.20 -6.05
C VAL A 137 -25.61 2.25 -5.70
N THR A 138 -25.70 2.86 -4.51
CA THR A 138 -24.69 3.80 -4.00
C THR A 138 -23.36 3.09 -3.76
N LEU A 139 -23.37 1.89 -3.18
CA LEU A 139 -22.16 1.08 -3.00
C LEU A 139 -21.45 0.81 -4.34
N ASN A 140 -22.19 0.48 -5.39
CA ASN A 140 -21.62 0.31 -6.73
C ASN A 140 -20.98 1.60 -7.29
N LYS A 141 -21.51 2.78 -6.94
CA LYS A 141 -20.86 4.06 -7.26
C LYS A 141 -19.55 4.21 -6.49
N TYR A 142 -19.49 3.81 -5.22
CA TYR A 142 -18.27 3.82 -4.43
C TYR A 142 -17.20 2.91 -5.03
N VAL A 143 -17.55 1.69 -5.48
CA VAL A 143 -16.62 0.79 -6.18
C VAL A 143 -16.01 1.44 -7.42
N LYS A 144 -16.83 2.09 -8.25
CA LYS A 144 -16.33 2.87 -9.41
C LYS A 144 -15.42 4.03 -9.01
N GLN A 145 -15.66 4.58 -7.82
CA GLN A 145 -14.86 5.64 -7.22
C GLN A 145 -13.62 5.13 -6.48
N GLY A 146 -13.35 3.83 -6.52
CA GLY A 146 -12.16 3.25 -5.94
C GLY A 146 -12.35 2.57 -4.60
N PHE A 147 -13.57 2.32 -4.16
CA PHE A 147 -13.82 1.47 -3.00
C PHE A 147 -13.26 0.06 -3.26
N GLU A 148 -12.40 -0.44 -2.37
CA GLU A 148 -11.73 -1.73 -2.55
C GLU A 148 -12.76 -2.86 -2.66
N TYR A 149 -12.58 -3.68 -3.69
CA TYR A 149 -13.55 -4.68 -4.08
C TYR A 149 -12.82 -5.90 -4.63
N ILE A 150 -13.06 -7.05 -4.02
CA ILE A 150 -12.37 -8.31 -4.32
C ILE A 150 -13.31 -9.22 -5.09
N ASN A 151 -12.85 -9.66 -6.25
CA ASN A 151 -13.54 -10.65 -7.06
C ASN A 151 -13.05 -12.04 -6.66
N ASN A 152 -13.78 -12.72 -5.77
CA ASN A 152 -13.64 -14.17 -5.64
C ASN A 152 -14.54 -14.84 -6.67
N SER A 153 -14.07 -15.94 -7.27
CA SER A 153 -14.54 -16.67 -8.46
C SER A 153 -16.06 -16.83 -8.66
N SER A 154 -16.86 -16.65 -7.61
CA SER A 154 -18.33 -16.74 -7.67
C SER A 154 -19.05 -15.55 -7.03
N HIS A 155 -18.39 -14.81 -6.12
CA HIS A 155 -19.03 -13.71 -5.43
C HIS A 155 -18.05 -12.60 -5.07
N HIS A 156 -18.54 -11.39 -5.25
CA HIS A 156 -17.85 -10.19 -4.84
C HIS A 156 -17.79 -10.04 -3.32
N ARG A 157 -16.68 -9.46 -2.84
CA ARG A 157 -16.38 -9.29 -1.43
C ARG A 157 -15.71 -7.96 -1.15
N ILE A 158 -15.94 -7.43 0.05
CA ILE A 158 -15.44 -6.14 0.51
C ILE A 158 -14.66 -6.34 1.81
N PRO A 159 -13.40 -5.89 1.90
CA PRO A 159 -12.67 -5.90 3.17
C PRO A 159 -13.33 -5.02 4.24
N LYS A 160 -13.36 -5.49 5.49
CA LYS A 160 -14.00 -4.78 6.61
C LYS A 160 -13.47 -3.37 6.87
N HIS A 161 -12.18 -3.09 6.63
CA HIS A 161 -11.62 -1.74 6.80
C HIS A 161 -12.19 -0.69 5.86
N MET A 162 -12.78 -1.10 4.73
CA MET A 162 -13.37 -0.16 3.80
C MET A 162 -14.55 0.59 4.41
N ILE A 163 -15.28 -0.01 5.35
CA ILE A 163 -16.43 0.62 6.01
C ILE A 163 -16.01 1.87 6.78
N PRO A 164 -15.16 1.78 7.82
CA PRO A 164 -14.75 2.97 8.57
C PRO A 164 -13.94 3.97 7.73
N LEU A 165 -13.16 3.51 6.74
CA LEU A 165 -12.45 4.42 5.84
C LEU A 165 -13.39 5.26 4.97
N TRP A 166 -14.57 4.74 4.61
CA TRP A 166 -15.50 5.48 3.75
C TRP A 166 -16.44 6.41 4.51
N HIS A 167 -16.55 6.24 5.82
CA HIS A 167 -17.18 7.23 6.69
C HIS A 167 -16.29 8.47 6.89
N ASP A 168 -14.97 8.32 6.78
CA ASP A 168 -14.04 9.46 6.82
C ASP A 168 -14.18 10.31 5.55
N THR A 169 -14.22 11.63 5.71
CA THR A 169 -14.32 12.58 4.58
C THR A 169 -13.06 12.62 3.72
N TYR A 170 -11.88 12.37 4.31
CA TYR A 170 -10.58 12.51 3.65
C TYR A 170 -10.09 11.22 2.98
N MET A 171 -10.29 10.08 3.61
CA MET A 171 -9.72 8.80 3.15
C MET A 171 -10.18 8.36 1.76
N PRO A 172 -11.46 8.52 1.34
CA PRO A 172 -11.89 8.20 -0.01
C PRO A 172 -11.15 9.00 -1.09
N LEU A 173 -10.81 10.27 -0.81
CA LEU A 173 -10.04 11.12 -1.72
C LEU A 173 -8.60 10.63 -1.85
N LYS A 174 -7.99 10.24 -0.73
CA LYS A 174 -6.63 9.67 -0.71
C LYS A 174 -6.57 8.34 -1.46
N TYR A 175 -7.54 7.47 -1.23
CA TYR A 175 -7.65 6.17 -1.88
C TYR A 175 -7.80 6.31 -3.41
N LYS A 176 -8.65 7.24 -3.87
CA LYS A 176 -8.79 7.61 -5.29
C LYS A 176 -7.46 7.99 -5.92
N ARG A 177 -6.65 8.81 -5.24
CA ARG A 177 -5.32 9.21 -5.72
C ARG A 177 -4.39 8.00 -5.84
N CYS A 178 -4.45 7.05 -4.91
CA CYS A 178 -3.66 5.83 -4.95
C CYS A 178 -4.02 4.94 -6.16
N ILE A 179 -5.31 4.70 -6.41
CA ILE A 179 -5.75 3.90 -7.58
C ILE A 179 -5.38 4.56 -8.90
N ASN A 180 -5.49 5.89 -8.99
CA ASN A 180 -5.09 6.61 -10.19
C ASN A 180 -3.61 6.36 -10.49
N LYS A 181 -2.73 6.46 -9.48
CA LYS A 181 -1.29 6.16 -9.64
C LYS A 181 -1.04 4.72 -10.09
N ARG A 182 -1.75 3.73 -9.52
CA ARG A 182 -1.73 2.33 -9.98
C ARG A 182 -2.09 2.20 -11.47
N SER A 183 -3.15 2.90 -11.89
CA SER A 183 -3.66 2.85 -13.27
C SER A 183 -2.74 3.54 -14.28
N TYR A 184 -2.04 4.62 -13.89
CA TYR A 184 -1.03 5.28 -14.74
C TYR A 184 0.17 4.37 -15.00
N GLY A 185 0.64 3.62 -13.99
CA GLY A 185 1.69 2.62 -14.16
C GLY A 185 1.31 1.52 -15.18
N ILE A 186 0.05 1.08 -15.17
CA ILE A 186 -0.47 0.07 -16.11
C ILE A 186 -0.67 0.62 -17.53
N LYS A 187 -1.18 1.85 -17.68
CA LYS A 187 -1.44 2.49 -18.99
C LYS A 187 -0.15 2.76 -19.77
N ASN A 188 0.91 3.21 -19.10
CA ASN A 188 2.23 3.42 -19.74
C ASN A 188 2.80 2.15 -20.37
N ARG A 189 2.42 0.96 -19.88
CA ARG A 189 2.82 -0.33 -20.46
C ARG A 189 2.06 -0.66 -21.75
N LYS A 190 0.76 -0.38 -21.83
CA LYS A 190 -0.02 -0.59 -23.07
C LYS A 190 0.43 0.32 -24.21
N SER A 191 0.92 1.52 -23.89
CA SER A 191 1.50 2.46 -24.87
C SER A 191 2.96 2.12 -25.20
N ALA A 192 3.77 1.69 -24.23
CA ALA A 192 5.14 1.22 -24.49
C ALA A 192 5.19 -0.09 -25.31
N CYS A 193 4.38 -1.09 -24.97
CA CYS A 193 4.26 -2.32 -25.77
C CYS A 193 3.69 -2.05 -27.17
N ARG A 194 2.75 -1.10 -27.34
CA ARG A 194 2.26 -0.69 -28.66
C ARG A 194 3.30 0.06 -29.49
N LYS A 195 4.25 0.77 -28.87
CA LYS A 195 5.37 1.41 -29.58
C LYS A 195 6.40 0.37 -30.02
N LEU A 196 6.69 -0.62 -29.18
CA LEU A 196 7.60 -1.72 -29.53
C LEU A 196 7.08 -2.60 -30.67
N TRP A 197 5.75 -2.79 -30.77
CA TRP A 197 5.10 -3.53 -31.87
C TRP A 197 4.95 -2.75 -33.19
N LYS A 198 5.20 -1.44 -33.20
CA LYS A 198 5.16 -0.61 -34.43
C LYS A 198 6.52 -0.49 -35.12
N ASN A 199 7.57 -1.05 -34.52
CA ASN A 199 8.94 -1.02 -35.01
C ASN A 199 9.42 -2.40 -35.51
N TYR A 200 8.49 -3.34 -35.70
CA TYR A 200 8.70 -4.64 -36.36
C TYR A 200 7.70 -4.78 -37.50
#